data_AF-A0A2E5WT90-F1
#
_entry.id   AF-A0A2E5WT90-F1
#
_cell.length_a   1.000
_cell.length_b   1.000
_cell.length_c   1.000
_cell.angle_alpha   90.00
_cell.angle_beta   90.00
_cell.angle_gamma   90.00
#
_symmetry.space_group_name_H-M   'P 1'
#
loop_
_entity.id
_entity.type
_entity.pdbx_description
1 polymer ?
#
loop_
_entity_poly.entity_id
_entity_poly.type
_entity_poly.pdbx_seq_one_letter_code
_entity_poly.pdbx_strand_id
1 'polypeptide(L)'
;MKLTRKRKILLGAFAFIVGILWVACNHLEWRGGGIPKMVWRPSAPDIDKLRKQRADDSKVVPAKISKEDANATKISPVGFRGVNGDGVYEDEIILTSWPEQGPPVLWRKLIGGGHSSFAIAGNLAFTIEQQENNEVVVAFSTQTGRAQWSFEYSAKFEEYFGGIG
;
A
#
# COMPACT_ATOMS: atom_id res chain seq x y z
N MET A 1 -43.82 5.93 -35.46
CA MET A 1 -42.80 5.76 -36.52
C MET A 1 -42.09 4.41 -36.34
N LYS A 2 -42.37 3.39 -37.17
CA LYS A 2 -41.77 2.04 -36.99
C LYS A 2 -40.31 2.04 -37.48
N LEU A 3 -39.39 1.58 -36.62
CA LEU A 3 -37.97 1.49 -36.96
C LEU A 3 -37.72 0.42 -38.02
N THR A 4 -36.93 0.75 -39.06
CA THR A 4 -36.56 -0.19 -40.13
C THR A 4 -35.67 -1.31 -39.60
N ARG A 5 -35.73 -2.50 -40.21
CA ARG A 5 -34.92 -3.67 -39.83
C ARG A 5 -33.42 -3.34 -39.76
N LYS A 6 -32.91 -2.53 -40.70
CA LYS A 6 -31.53 -2.03 -40.72
C LYS A 6 -31.19 -1.18 -39.48
N ARG A 7 -32.07 -0.25 -39.07
CA ARG A 7 -31.87 0.57 -37.86
C ARG A 7 -31.89 -0.26 -36.58
N LYS A 8 -32.72 -1.31 -36.50
CA LYS A 8 -32.71 -2.24 -35.36
C LYS A 8 -31.39 -3.02 -35.27
N ILE A 9 -30.86 -3.49 -36.41
CA ILE A 9 -29.57 -4.18 -36.46
C ILE A 9 -28.42 -3.24 -36.06
N LEU A 10 -28.41 -2.00 -36.59
CA LEU A 10 -27.42 -0.98 -36.23
C LEU A 10 -27.44 -0.61 -34.74
N LEU A 11 -28.63 -0.43 -34.16
CA LEU A 11 -28.76 -0.16 -32.72
C LEU A 11 -28.31 -1.35 -31.86
N GLY A 12 -28.64 -2.59 -32.28
CA GLY A 12 -28.17 -3.79 -31.61
C GLY A 12 -26.65 -3.93 -31.66
N ALA A 13 -26.05 -3.70 -32.83
CA ALA A 13 -24.60 -3.72 -33.01
C ALA A 13 -23.91 -2.62 -32.18
N PHE A 14 -24.47 -1.41 -32.15
CA PHE A 14 -23.96 -0.31 -31.34
C PHE A 14 -24.02 -0.64 -29.85
N ALA A 15 -25.16 -1.12 -29.35
CA ALA A 15 -25.30 -1.52 -27.95
C ALA A 15 -24.33 -2.65 -27.57
N PHE A 16 -24.11 -3.61 -28.49
CA PHE A 16 -23.15 -4.70 -28.29
C PHE A 16 -21.70 -4.19 -28.22
N ILE A 17 -21.31 -3.28 -29.13
CA ILE A 17 -19.98 -2.64 -29.12
C ILE A 17 -19.78 -1.82 -27.83
N VAL A 18 -20.78 -1.06 -27.40
CA VAL A 18 -20.73 -0.31 -26.14
C VAL A 18 -20.60 -1.26 -24.94
N GLY A 19 -21.31 -2.39 -24.94
CA GLY A 19 -21.18 -3.42 -23.92
C GLY A 19 -19.77 -4.03 -23.86
N ILE A 20 -19.18 -4.35 -25.02
CA ILE A 20 -17.80 -4.86 -25.11
C ILE A 20 -16.80 -3.82 -24.63
N LEU A 21 -16.92 -2.56 -25.07
CA LEU A 21 -16.03 -1.48 -24.64
C LEU A 21 -16.16 -1.21 -23.14
N TRP A 22 -17.38 -1.27 -22.60
CA TRP A 22 -17.61 -1.12 -21.17
C TRP A 22 -16.95 -2.26 -20.39
N VAL A 23 -17.10 -3.52 -20.80
CA VAL A 23 -16.42 -4.64 -20.14
C VAL A 23 -14.89 -4.56 -20.32
N ALA A 24 -14.40 -4.19 -21.50
CA ALA A 24 -12.97 -4.08 -21.77
C ALA A 24 -12.27 -2.97 -20.96
N CYS A 25 -13.01 -1.93 -20.58
CA CYS A 25 -12.49 -0.84 -19.75
C CYS A 25 -12.73 -1.02 -18.25
N ASN A 26 -13.46 -2.06 -17.84
CA ASN A 26 -13.65 -2.38 -16.43
C ASN A 26 -12.86 -3.64 -16.06
N HIS A 27 -12.06 -3.54 -15.00
CA HIS A 27 -11.32 -4.66 -14.42
C HIS A 27 -12.08 -5.17 -13.20
N LEU A 28 -12.17 -6.49 -13.08
CA LEU A 28 -12.69 -7.14 -11.88
C LEU A 28 -11.51 -7.43 -10.95
N GLU A 29 -11.54 -6.86 -9.74
CA GLU A 29 -10.49 -7.06 -8.74
C GLU A 29 -11.01 -7.79 -7.50
N TRP A 30 -10.21 -8.74 -7.02
CA TRP A 30 -10.39 -9.40 -5.73
C TRP A 30 -9.53 -8.68 -4.69
N ARG A 31 -10.12 -8.34 -3.54
CA ARG A 31 -9.46 -7.56 -2.46
C ARG A 31 -9.57 -8.24 -1.10
N GLY A 32 -9.53 -9.57 -1.05
CA GLY A 32 -9.58 -10.35 0.19
C GLY A 32 -10.94 -10.38 0.94
N GLY A 33 -11.93 -9.58 0.55
CA GLY A 33 -13.25 -9.54 1.21
C GLY A 33 -14.32 -10.46 0.60
N GLY A 34 -13.95 -11.37 -0.32
CA GLY A 34 -14.88 -12.28 -1.01
C GLY A 34 -15.86 -11.62 -2.01
N ILE A 35 -15.95 -10.28 -2.02
CA ILE A 35 -16.78 -9.51 -2.95
C ILE A 35 -15.87 -8.88 -4.02
N PRO A 36 -15.99 -9.27 -5.29
CA PRO A 36 -15.19 -8.68 -6.35
C PRO A 36 -15.66 -7.24 -6.64
N LYS A 37 -14.72 -6.34 -6.89
CA LYS A 37 -15.00 -4.94 -7.22
C LYS A 37 -14.68 -4.65 -8.67
N MET A 38 -15.61 -3.99 -9.36
CA MET A 38 -15.39 -3.45 -10.70
C MET A 38 -14.67 -2.11 -10.58
N VAL A 39 -13.54 -1.98 -11.26
CA VAL A 39 -12.72 -0.76 -11.28
C VAL A 39 -12.37 -0.36 -12.69
N TRP A 40 -12.36 0.94 -12.95
CA TRP A 40 -11.91 1.50 -14.23
C TRP A 40 -10.38 1.60 -14.34
N ARG A 41 -9.69 1.67 -13.20
CA ARG A 41 -8.23 1.72 -13.12
C ARG A 41 -7.73 0.61 -12.21
N PRO A 42 -6.77 -0.20 -12.65
CA PRO A 42 -6.13 -1.19 -11.79
C PRO A 42 -5.56 -0.52 -10.54
N SER A 43 -5.69 -1.20 -9.40
CA SER A 43 -5.20 -0.77 -8.09
C SER A 43 -3.75 -1.13 -7.84
N ALA A 44 -3.10 -1.76 -8.83
CA ALA A 44 -1.69 -2.08 -8.76
C ALA A 44 -0.86 -0.81 -8.45
N PRO A 45 0.19 -0.94 -7.62
CA PRO A 45 1.07 0.19 -7.31
C PRO A 45 1.66 0.80 -8.57
N ASP A 46 1.67 2.13 -8.63
CA ASP A 46 2.37 2.86 -9.68
C ASP A 46 3.88 2.87 -9.38
N ILE A 47 4.57 1.83 -9.90
CA ILE A 47 5.99 1.58 -9.64
C ILE A 47 6.87 2.75 -10.11
N ASP A 48 6.52 3.40 -11.22
CA ASP A 48 7.28 4.54 -11.73
C ASP A 48 7.20 5.75 -10.79
N LYS A 49 6.00 6.04 -10.27
CA LYS A 49 5.86 7.10 -9.25
C LYS A 49 6.56 6.72 -7.96
N LEU A 50 6.49 5.45 -7.55
CA LEU A 50 7.19 4.96 -6.37
C LEU A 50 8.70 5.15 -6.51
N ARG A 51 9.29 4.73 -7.63
CA ARG A 51 10.73 4.89 -7.90
C ARG A 51 11.16 6.34 -7.91
N LYS A 52 10.39 7.23 -8.53
CA LYS A 52 10.65 8.67 -8.48
C LYS A 52 10.65 9.20 -7.05
N GLN A 53 9.65 8.82 -6.25
CA GLN A 53 9.57 9.20 -4.84
C GLN A 53 10.75 8.65 -4.03
N ARG A 54 11.17 7.40 -4.26
CA ARG A 54 12.33 6.79 -3.59
C ARG A 54 13.64 7.48 -3.99
N ALA A 55 13.82 7.78 -5.28
CA ALA A 55 14.98 8.50 -5.77
C ALA A 55 15.07 9.91 -5.17
N ASP A 56 13.93 10.58 -4.97
CA ASP A 56 13.88 11.88 -4.31
C ASP A 56 14.16 11.79 -2.80
N ASP A 57 13.67 10.73 -2.13
CA ASP A 57 13.98 10.46 -0.72
C ASP A 57 15.49 10.19 -0.53
N SER A 58 16.13 9.43 -1.44
CA SER A 58 17.57 9.09 -1.37
C SER A 58 18.52 10.27 -1.64
N LYS A 59 18.06 11.33 -2.33
CA LYS A 59 18.88 12.54 -2.57
C LYS A 59 19.09 13.35 -1.30
N VAL A 60 18.19 13.21 -0.33
CA VAL A 60 18.38 13.79 0.99
C VAL A 60 19.29 12.82 1.74
N VAL A 61 20.49 13.28 2.10
CA VAL A 61 21.41 12.52 2.94
C VAL A 61 20.60 11.90 4.08
N PRO A 62 20.62 10.56 4.28
CA PRO A 62 19.90 9.94 5.38
C PRO A 62 20.33 10.71 6.61
N ALA A 63 19.36 11.28 7.33
CA ALA A 63 19.66 12.01 8.54
C ALA A 63 20.53 11.06 9.36
N LYS A 64 21.80 11.42 9.59
CA LYS A 64 22.72 10.62 10.39
C LYS A 64 21.91 10.24 11.62
N ILE A 65 21.62 8.95 11.78
CA ILE A 65 20.90 8.46 12.95
C ILE A 65 21.68 9.03 14.13
N SER A 66 21.10 10.02 14.80
CA SER A 66 21.83 10.74 15.82
C SER A 66 22.06 9.75 16.96
N LYS A 67 23.16 9.86 17.69
CA LYS A 67 23.41 8.96 18.83
C LYS A 67 22.31 9.09 19.90
N GLU A 68 21.53 10.17 19.88
CA GLU A 68 20.32 10.33 20.68
C GLU A 68 19.16 9.43 20.22
N ASP A 69 18.97 9.20 18.91
CA ASP A 69 17.95 8.28 18.38
C ASP A 69 18.25 6.81 18.73
N ALA A 70 19.53 6.47 18.83
CA ALA A 70 20.00 5.16 19.30
C ALA A 70 19.87 4.98 20.84
N ASN A 71 19.76 6.09 21.57
CA ASN A 71 19.61 6.15 23.03
C ASN A 71 18.15 6.37 23.47
N ALA A 72 17.17 6.31 22.57
CA ALA A 72 15.75 6.28 22.93
C ALA A 72 15.51 5.08 23.87
N THR A 73 15.59 5.35 25.16
CA THR A 73 15.70 4.35 26.24
C THR A 73 14.39 3.58 26.43
N LYS A 74 13.33 4.01 25.74
CA LYS A 74 12.08 3.28 25.57
C LYS A 74 12.04 2.68 24.17
N ILE A 75 12.71 1.53 24.02
CA ILE A 75 12.46 0.66 22.87
C ILE A 75 11.04 0.12 23.08
N SER A 76 10.08 0.60 22.28
CA SER A 76 8.74 0.01 22.22
C SER A 76 8.88 -1.52 22.11
N PRO A 77 8.06 -2.34 22.81
CA PRO A 77 8.19 -3.79 22.84
C PRO A 77 8.42 -4.42 21.45
N VAL A 78 9.68 -4.66 21.10
CA VAL A 78 10.06 -5.30 19.84
C VAL A 78 9.85 -6.80 19.98
N GLY A 79 8.64 -7.25 19.66
CA GLY A 79 8.25 -8.66 19.70
C GLY A 79 6.92 -8.86 19.00
N PHE A 80 6.77 -9.97 18.28
CA PHE A 80 5.48 -10.34 17.72
C PHE A 80 4.48 -10.50 18.87
N ARG A 81 3.46 -9.64 18.88
CA ARG A 81 2.45 -9.55 19.96
C ARG A 81 3.02 -9.05 21.31
N GLY A 82 4.04 -8.18 21.29
CA GLY A 82 4.62 -7.57 22.48
C GLY A 82 5.69 -8.44 23.15
N VAL A 83 6.31 -7.92 24.22
CA VAL A 83 7.39 -8.61 24.96
C VAL A 83 6.92 -9.95 25.54
N ASN A 84 5.66 -10.02 25.95
CA ASN A 84 5.06 -11.23 26.52
C ASN A 84 4.40 -12.15 25.47
N GLY A 85 4.27 -11.70 24.21
CA GLY A 85 3.64 -12.46 23.12
C GLY A 85 2.12 -12.65 23.26
N ASP A 86 1.48 -11.96 24.21
CA ASP A 86 0.06 -12.06 24.51
C ASP A 86 -0.80 -11.15 23.63
N GLY A 87 -0.22 -10.11 23.04
CA GLY A 87 -0.90 -9.11 22.22
C GLY A 87 -1.50 -7.98 23.05
N VAL A 88 -1.05 -7.79 24.30
CA VAL A 88 -1.47 -6.71 25.18
C VAL A 88 -0.47 -5.57 25.09
N TYR A 89 -0.97 -4.35 24.92
CA TYR A 89 -0.17 -3.13 24.93
C TYR A 89 -0.21 -2.50 26.33
N GLU A 90 0.93 -2.48 27.02
CA GLU A 90 1.06 -2.06 28.42
C GLU A 90 1.91 -0.79 28.60
N ASP A 91 2.25 -0.11 27.51
CA ASP A 91 3.13 1.06 27.53
C ASP A 91 2.32 2.37 27.72
N GLU A 92 2.70 3.46 27.05
CA GLU A 92 2.10 4.77 27.25
C GLU A 92 0.61 4.83 26.90
N ILE A 93 -0.13 5.73 27.54
CA ILE A 93 -1.55 5.91 27.22
C ILE A 93 -1.68 6.38 25.77
N ILE A 94 -2.29 5.55 24.93
CA ILE A 94 -2.66 5.91 23.56
C ILE A 94 -4.03 6.57 23.52
N LEU A 95 -4.24 7.38 22.48
CA LEU A 95 -5.53 8.00 22.23
C LEU A 95 -6.56 6.93 21.83
N THR A 96 -7.50 6.64 22.74
CA THR A 96 -8.60 5.68 22.51
C THR A 96 -9.90 6.35 22.06
N SER A 97 -9.98 7.69 22.15
CA SER A 97 -11.11 8.49 21.66
C SER A 97 -10.61 9.45 20.59
N TRP A 98 -11.03 9.25 19.34
CA TRP A 98 -10.58 10.06 18.22
C TRP A 98 -11.52 11.25 17.98
N PRO A 99 -11.01 12.41 17.52
CA PRO A 99 -11.86 13.51 17.08
C PRO A 99 -12.66 13.09 15.85
N GLU A 100 -13.76 13.79 15.56
CA GLU A 100 -14.66 13.47 14.43
C GLU A 100 -13.92 13.46 13.07
N GLN A 101 -12.91 14.31 12.91
CA GLN A 101 -12.08 14.38 11.71
C GLN A 101 -10.93 13.34 11.69
N GLY A 102 -10.79 12.54 12.74
CA GLY A 102 -9.72 11.56 12.92
C GLY A 102 -8.38 12.16 13.38
N PRO A 103 -7.40 11.30 13.75
CA PRO A 103 -6.08 11.76 14.17
C PRO A 103 -5.35 12.47 13.02
N PRO A 104 -4.46 13.44 13.34
CA PRO A 104 -3.69 14.15 12.33
C PRO A 104 -2.79 13.20 11.54
N VAL A 105 -2.82 13.30 10.22
CA VAL A 105 -1.96 12.51 9.32
C VAL A 105 -0.57 13.15 9.26
N LEU A 106 0.46 12.45 9.74
CA LEU A 106 1.84 12.95 9.67
C LEU A 106 2.41 12.90 8.25
N TRP A 107 2.18 11.80 7.53
CA TRP A 107 2.64 11.64 6.16
C TRP A 107 1.85 10.55 5.43
N ARG A 108 1.94 10.58 4.10
CA ARG A 108 1.44 9.54 3.20
C ARG A 108 2.51 9.27 2.14
N LYS A 109 2.82 8.00 1.93
CA LYS A 109 3.87 7.55 1.01
C LYS A 109 3.34 6.47 0.07
N LEU A 110 3.92 6.44 -1.13
CA LEU A 110 3.70 5.33 -2.05
C LEU A 110 4.44 4.11 -1.53
N ILE A 111 3.79 2.96 -1.62
CA ILE A 111 4.29 1.65 -1.20
C ILE A 111 4.11 0.67 -2.38
N GLY A 112 4.97 -0.34 -2.46
CA GLY A 112 4.85 -1.43 -3.41
C GLY A 112 3.66 -2.34 -3.10
N GLY A 113 3.59 -3.49 -3.78
CA GLY A 113 2.62 -4.53 -3.42
C GLY A 113 2.99 -5.15 -2.07
N GLY A 114 2.09 -5.87 -1.41
CA GLY A 114 2.46 -6.54 -0.16
C GLY A 114 1.33 -6.66 0.84
N HIS A 115 1.45 -7.68 1.69
CA HIS A 115 0.51 -7.96 2.79
C HIS A 115 1.13 -7.67 4.17
N SER A 116 2.33 -7.10 4.21
CA SER A 116 3.07 -6.86 5.44
C SER A 116 2.46 -5.72 6.27
N SER A 117 2.63 -5.82 7.58
CA SER A 117 2.36 -4.73 8.51
C SER A 117 3.61 -3.86 8.69
N PHE A 118 3.58 -2.98 9.69
CA PHE A 118 4.74 -2.19 10.10
C PHE A 118 5.28 -2.68 11.44
N ALA A 119 6.61 -2.67 11.57
CA ALA A 119 7.31 -2.73 12.84
C ALA A 119 8.00 -1.39 13.10
N ILE A 120 8.04 -0.93 14.34
CA ILE A 120 8.70 0.33 14.70
C ILE A 120 9.83 0.03 15.68
N ALA A 121 11.02 0.55 15.38
CA ALA A 121 12.13 0.57 16.32
C ALA A 121 12.81 1.95 16.29
N GLY A 122 12.82 2.63 17.43
CA GLY A 122 13.24 4.02 17.52
C GLY A 122 12.46 4.91 16.55
N ASN A 123 13.18 5.66 15.72
CA ASN A 123 12.59 6.56 14.73
C ASN A 123 12.33 5.93 13.35
N LEU A 124 12.47 4.60 13.23
CA LEU A 124 12.29 3.89 11.98
C LEU A 124 11.04 3.00 12.00
N ALA A 125 10.24 3.11 10.94
CA ALA A 125 9.13 2.23 10.62
C ALA A 125 9.54 1.28 9.48
N PHE A 126 9.60 0.00 9.77
CA PHE A 126 10.01 -1.07 8.86
C PHE A 126 8.79 -1.76 8.28
N THR A 127 8.83 -2.08 7.01
CA THR A 127 7.82 -2.93 6.35
C THR A 127 8.46 -3.67 5.18
N ILE A 128 7.68 -4.56 4.59
CA ILE A 128 8.05 -5.34 3.43
C ILE A 128 7.07 -5.01 2.31
N GLU A 129 7.61 -4.66 1.15
CA GLU A 129 6.86 -4.37 -0.06
C GLU A 129 7.47 -5.11 -1.25
N GLN A 130 6.67 -5.52 -2.22
CA GLN A 130 7.15 -6.06 -3.49
C GLN A 130 7.23 -4.96 -4.55
N GLN A 131 8.39 -4.88 -5.20
CA GLN A 131 8.65 -4.02 -6.35
C GLN A 131 9.04 -4.90 -7.54
N GLU A 132 8.15 -4.99 -8.52
CA GLU A 132 8.30 -5.85 -9.71
C GLU A 132 8.48 -7.35 -9.39
N ASN A 133 9.73 -7.84 -9.41
CA ASN A 133 10.09 -9.24 -9.18
C ASN A 133 10.96 -9.41 -7.91
N ASN A 134 11.03 -8.36 -7.08
CA ASN A 134 11.80 -8.34 -5.86
C ASN A 134 10.88 -8.08 -4.67
N GLU A 135 11.20 -8.71 -3.56
CA GLU A 135 10.73 -8.29 -2.25
C GLU A 135 11.74 -7.32 -1.64
N VAL A 136 11.22 -6.24 -1.06
CA VAL A 136 11.99 -5.10 -0.59
C VAL A 136 11.63 -4.82 0.85
N VAL A 137 12.62 -4.95 1.73
CA VAL A 137 12.52 -4.45 3.10
C VAL A 137 12.86 -2.97 3.08
N VAL A 138 11.98 -2.11 3.58
CA VAL A 138 12.18 -0.66 3.59
C VAL A 138 12.00 -0.13 5.00
N ALA A 139 12.86 0.80 5.40
CA ALA A 139 12.67 1.58 6.62
C ALA A 139 12.41 3.05 6.32
N PHE A 140 11.37 3.58 6.93
CA PHE A 140 10.95 4.97 6.83
C PHE A 140 11.23 5.71 8.13
N SER A 141 11.58 6.99 8.04
CA SER A 141 11.53 7.88 9.22
C SER A 141 10.07 8.00 9.69
N THR A 142 9.80 7.73 10.96
CA THR A 142 8.46 7.84 11.56
C THR A 142 7.93 9.27 11.56
N GLN A 143 8.80 10.28 11.58
CA GLN A 143 8.41 11.70 11.57
C GLN A 143 8.09 12.21 10.17
N THR A 144 8.82 11.76 9.14
CA THR A 144 8.75 12.35 7.79
C THR A 144 8.21 11.41 6.72
N GLY A 145 8.17 10.10 7.01
CA GLY A 145 7.86 9.05 6.06
C GLY A 145 8.93 8.83 4.98
N ARG A 146 10.08 9.51 5.03
CA ARG A 146 11.13 9.35 4.01
C ARG A 146 11.84 8.01 4.18
N ALA A 147 12.04 7.30 3.07
CA ALA A 147 12.83 6.07 3.07
C ALA A 147 14.28 6.41 3.48
N GLN A 148 14.78 5.76 4.55
CA GLN A 148 16.14 5.95 5.06
C GLN A 148 17.09 4.86 4.56
N TRP A 149 16.57 3.64 4.40
CA TRP A 149 17.30 2.52 3.82
C TRP A 149 16.31 1.52 3.20
N SER A 150 16.79 0.75 2.24
CA SER A 150 16.06 -0.39 1.66
C SER A 150 17.02 -1.52 1.33
N PHE A 151 16.52 -2.75 1.43
CA PHE A 151 17.22 -3.95 0.99
C PHE A 151 16.28 -4.74 0.08
N GLU A 152 16.73 -5.12 -1.10
CA GLU A 152 15.96 -5.87 -2.07
C GLU A 152 16.53 -7.27 -2.28
N TYR A 153 15.66 -8.23 -2.53
CA TYR A 153 16.06 -9.58 -2.91
C TYR A 153 15.04 -10.18 -3.88
N SER A 154 15.51 -11.10 -4.74
CA SER A 154 14.65 -11.69 -5.76
C SER A 154 13.65 -12.64 -5.12
N ALA A 155 12.40 -12.21 -5.12
CA ALA A 155 11.24 -12.94 -4.63
C ALA A 155 9.99 -12.29 -5.22
N LYS A 156 9.02 -13.13 -5.61
CA LYS A 156 7.72 -12.66 -6.08
C LYS A 156 6.63 -13.60 -5.61
N PHE A 157 5.63 -13.04 -4.96
CA PHE A 157 4.44 -13.71 -4.51
C PHE A 157 3.19 -12.98 -4.99
N GLU A 158 2.26 -13.73 -5.55
CA GLU A 158 0.96 -13.24 -5.98
C GLU A 158 -0.04 -14.37 -5.81
N GLU A 159 -1.18 -14.08 -5.18
CA GLU A 159 -2.27 -15.05 -5.06
C GLU A 159 -3.57 -14.54 -5.67
N TYR A 160 -4.45 -15.46 -6.04
CA TYR A 160 -5.64 -15.15 -6.83
C TYR A 160 -6.65 -14.24 -6.09
N PHE A 161 -6.82 -14.40 -4.77
CA PHE A 161 -7.80 -13.63 -4.01
C PHE A 161 -7.20 -12.40 -3.30
N GLY A 162 -5.93 -12.49 -2.91
CA GLY A 162 -5.16 -11.44 -2.22
C GLY A 162 -4.31 -10.55 -3.14
N GLY A 163 -4.12 -10.91 -4.40
CA GLY A 163 -3.26 -10.19 -5.34
C GLY A 163 -1.78 -10.27 -4.98
N ILE A 164 -1.03 -9.22 -5.34
CA ILE A 164 0.41 -9.11 -5.07
C ILE A 164 0.63 -9.02 -3.54
N GLY A 165 1.38 -9.98 -3.00
CA GLY A 165 1.64 -10.14 -1.56
C GLY A 165 3.08 -10.37 -1.26
#